data_AF-A0A0F9U1E2-F1
#
_entry.id   AF-A0A0F9U1E2-F1
#
_cell.length_a   1.000
_cell.length_b   1.000
_cell.length_c   1.000
_cell.angle_alpha   90.00
_cell.angle_beta   90.00
_cell.angle_gamma   90.00
#
_symmetry.space_group_name_H-M   'P 1'
#
loop_
_entity.id
_entity.type
_entity.pdbx_description
1 polymer ?
#
loop_
_entity_poly.entity_id
_entity_poly.type
_entity_poly.pdbx_seq_one_letter_code
_entity_poly.pdbx_strand_id
1 'polypeptide(L)'
;MSSKVHIVCSSFEGSRILPRMARMLRDHLGWTLSSEPDPTADLNYAFPYLELRHKHDLPMISLFTHREDTAPKKVTFWDRQAARSRLRICWTPMYEEDLKQHGLTRRILPPLDRDFFAPVSCASARSRYSAKLAVGVSGFVYGGGRKGEGLVEEVLHTKTGKQFAWNAIGRGWPVPTHGVPYQKLAEWYSSLDIYFCPSLIEGIPYGPLEALACGIPVVIPRHVGLLDDLPDVPGIVRYDAGDAESATQAFAELAGSLETVRRDELRTVTEPYTIEGWIKGHVEAVNSLETTATVSPTARKSRRGIYVVAYGDKARECARRLIKSVHQHMPGIPVAVASEMPLQEADLYVTHPDADLGGRIVKTKMYELTPASWEEVLYLDADTELIADVSFLFDALSDGWELVLTKDQDDYDLIYSLWRRDSGENRLGREAIGSSRALQLAGGVIGFRRTKATERFFSEWVREWFKLGRRDQGALIRALYTTPVRMLVLGCHWNSFGGIFEGETAGILHHRGGPARRLRGWRAGRLDDPYGMRDTTRLQSYWESGKAPHRRSSLKDAGKDKRSSYWGVTGLPKTVPQLVPANPRKSRLKKDARADCQPGH
;
A
#
# COMPACT_ATOMS: atom_id res chain seq x y z
N MET A 1 -7.88 26.47 -6.76
CA MET A 1 -8.94 26.43 -7.78
C MET A 1 -8.89 25.04 -8.38
N SER A 2 -10.02 24.33 -8.51
CA SER A 2 -10.01 22.98 -9.12
C SER A 2 -9.51 23.08 -10.56
N SER A 3 -8.52 22.27 -10.96
CA SER A 3 -8.06 22.16 -12.35
C SER A 3 -9.24 22.04 -13.33
N LYS A 4 -9.22 22.83 -14.41
CA LYS A 4 -10.17 22.72 -15.53
C LYS A 4 -9.80 21.52 -16.40
N VAL A 5 -10.49 20.40 -16.18
CA VAL A 5 -10.30 19.16 -16.94
C VAL A 5 -11.28 19.06 -18.11
N HIS A 6 -10.77 18.68 -19.28
CA HIS A 6 -11.56 18.38 -20.48
C HIS A 6 -11.41 16.91 -20.88
N ILE A 7 -12.50 16.15 -20.88
CA ILE A 7 -12.52 14.73 -21.26
C ILE A 7 -12.67 14.60 -22.77
N VAL A 8 -11.77 13.84 -23.40
CA VAL A 8 -11.84 13.52 -24.84
C VAL A 8 -12.31 12.08 -25.00
N CYS A 9 -13.52 11.92 -25.54
CA CYS A 9 -14.15 10.62 -25.80
C CYS A 9 -15.01 10.72 -27.07
N SER A 10 -14.54 10.21 -28.21
CA SER A 10 -15.22 10.32 -29.51
C SER A 10 -16.68 9.87 -29.52
N SER A 11 -17.01 8.84 -28.73
CA SER A 11 -18.36 8.25 -28.68
C SER A 11 -19.16 8.70 -27.44
N PHE A 12 -18.91 9.91 -26.92
CA PHE A 12 -19.45 10.35 -25.62
C PHE A 12 -20.98 10.41 -25.52
N GLU A 13 -21.72 10.35 -26.63
CA GLU A 13 -23.19 10.25 -26.64
C GLU A 13 -23.69 8.80 -26.59
N GLY A 14 -22.82 7.82 -26.84
CA GLY A 14 -23.16 6.41 -26.91
C GLY A 14 -23.60 5.80 -25.58
N SER A 15 -24.30 4.66 -25.65
CA SER A 15 -24.74 3.89 -24.49
C SER A 15 -23.71 2.86 -23.99
N ARG A 16 -22.55 2.76 -24.65
CA ARG A 16 -21.45 1.89 -24.23
C ARG A 16 -20.86 2.37 -22.91
N ILE A 17 -20.18 1.46 -22.22
CA ILE A 17 -19.67 1.71 -20.86
C ILE A 17 -18.71 2.89 -20.74
N LEU A 18 -17.72 3.02 -21.63
CA LEU A 18 -16.74 4.12 -21.56
C LEU A 18 -17.41 5.51 -21.71
N PRO A 19 -18.28 5.74 -22.71
CA PRO A 19 -19.09 6.96 -22.76
C PRO A 19 -19.89 7.25 -21.49
N ARG A 20 -20.52 6.23 -20.88
CA ARG A 20 -21.25 6.42 -19.61
C ARG A 20 -20.33 6.89 -18.49
N MET A 21 -19.16 6.27 -18.35
CA MET A 21 -18.15 6.64 -17.34
C MET A 21 -17.64 8.08 -17.54
N ALA A 22 -17.39 8.48 -18.80
CA ALA A 22 -17.00 9.85 -19.13
C ALA A 22 -18.09 10.86 -18.75
N ARG A 23 -19.37 10.54 -19.02
CA ARG A 23 -20.50 11.38 -18.60
C ARG A 23 -20.65 11.43 -17.09
N MET A 24 -20.44 10.33 -16.36
CA MET A 24 -20.45 10.34 -14.89
C MET A 24 -19.44 11.37 -14.34
N LEU A 25 -18.21 11.40 -14.88
CA LEU A 25 -17.20 12.40 -14.49
C LEU A 25 -17.64 13.83 -14.82
N ARG A 26 -18.13 14.06 -16.05
CA ARG A 26 -18.69 15.36 -16.46
C ARG A 26 -19.77 15.85 -15.51
N ASP A 27 -20.75 14.99 -15.23
CA ASP A 27 -21.97 15.34 -14.50
C ASP A 27 -21.70 15.60 -13.01
N HIS A 28 -20.74 14.87 -12.40
CA HIS A 28 -20.43 15.01 -10.96
C HIS A 28 -19.32 16.03 -10.67
N LEU A 29 -18.39 16.25 -11.60
CA LEU A 29 -17.22 17.12 -11.37
C LEU A 29 -17.29 18.46 -12.12
N GLY A 30 -18.30 18.64 -12.98
CA GLY A 30 -18.40 19.84 -13.83
C GLY A 30 -17.30 19.93 -14.88
N TRP A 31 -16.63 18.81 -15.18
CA TRP A 31 -15.64 18.73 -16.26
C TRP A 31 -16.33 18.89 -17.60
N THR A 32 -15.58 19.32 -18.62
CA THR A 32 -16.11 19.39 -19.99
C THR A 32 -15.84 18.07 -20.73
N LEU A 33 -16.63 17.77 -21.78
CA LEU A 33 -16.57 16.49 -22.50
C LEU A 33 -16.87 16.73 -23.98
N SER A 34 -15.99 16.29 -24.87
CA SER A 34 -16.23 16.31 -26.32
C SER A 34 -15.45 15.20 -27.06
N SER A 35 -15.59 15.15 -28.39
CA SER A 35 -14.79 14.26 -29.24
C SER A 35 -13.39 14.80 -29.56
N GLU A 36 -13.16 16.10 -29.35
CA GLU A 36 -11.91 16.79 -29.66
C GLU A 36 -11.25 17.32 -28.39
N PRO A 37 -9.93 17.53 -28.35
CA PRO A 37 -9.29 18.18 -27.22
C PRO A 37 -9.64 19.69 -27.11
N ASP A 38 -9.64 20.22 -25.88
CA ASP A 38 -9.78 21.65 -25.61
C ASP A 38 -8.39 22.27 -25.34
N PRO A 39 -7.87 23.16 -26.20
CA PRO A 39 -6.58 23.81 -26.00
C PRO A 39 -6.56 24.79 -24.82
N THR A 40 -7.74 25.15 -24.29
CA THR A 40 -7.91 26.07 -23.15
C THR A 40 -8.12 25.34 -21.81
N ALA A 41 -8.06 24.01 -21.80
CA ALA A 41 -8.14 23.21 -20.57
C ALA A 41 -6.77 23.07 -19.91
N ASP A 42 -6.75 23.03 -18.57
CA ASP A 42 -5.52 22.78 -17.80
C ASP A 42 -5.00 21.35 -18.06
N LEU A 43 -5.92 20.41 -18.25
CA LEU A 43 -5.65 19.00 -18.57
C LEU A 43 -6.68 18.46 -19.55
N ASN A 44 -6.19 17.83 -20.64
CA ASN A 44 -7.00 17.00 -21.52
C ASN A 44 -6.94 15.53 -21.06
N TYR A 45 -8.08 14.91 -20.78
CA TYR A 45 -8.19 13.53 -20.34
C TYR A 45 -8.53 12.61 -21.52
N ALA A 46 -7.53 11.88 -22.04
CA ALA A 46 -7.74 10.86 -23.07
C ALA A 46 -8.54 9.67 -22.50
N PHE A 47 -9.81 9.53 -22.92
CA PHE A 47 -10.75 8.59 -22.34
C PHE A 47 -11.44 7.70 -23.40
N PRO A 48 -10.86 6.53 -23.74
CA PRO A 48 -9.62 5.96 -23.21
C PRO A 48 -8.35 6.55 -23.82
N TYR A 49 -7.18 6.01 -23.43
CA TYR A 49 -5.84 6.35 -23.92
C TYR A 49 -5.71 6.42 -25.46
N LEU A 50 -6.64 5.79 -26.18
CA LEU A 50 -6.74 5.76 -27.64
C LEU A 50 -7.48 6.96 -28.26
N GLU A 51 -8.04 7.89 -27.51
CA GLU A 51 -8.80 9.01 -28.11
C GLU A 51 -7.90 10.13 -28.64
N LEU A 52 -6.70 10.31 -28.07
CA LEU A 52 -5.78 11.39 -28.43
C LEU A 52 -4.48 10.90 -29.09
N ARG A 53 -4.53 9.94 -30.01
CA ARG A 53 -3.32 9.23 -30.53
C ARG A 53 -2.33 10.10 -31.32
N HIS A 54 -2.80 11.22 -31.87
CA HIS A 54 -1.95 12.11 -32.66
C HIS A 54 -1.00 12.91 -31.76
N LYS A 55 0.18 13.27 -32.29
CA LYS A 55 1.16 14.08 -31.56
C LYS A 55 0.61 15.49 -31.36
N HIS A 56 0.63 15.96 -30.12
CA HIS A 56 0.26 17.31 -29.72
C HIS A 56 1.01 17.68 -28.44
N ASP A 57 1.07 18.98 -28.12
CA ASP A 57 1.77 19.50 -26.93
C ASP A 57 0.82 19.83 -25.76
N LEU A 58 -0.48 19.57 -25.91
CA LEU A 58 -1.47 19.80 -24.85
C LEU A 58 -1.18 18.98 -23.57
N PRO A 59 -1.27 19.58 -22.37
CA PRO A 59 -1.17 18.85 -21.11
C PRO A 59 -2.25 17.78 -21.02
N MET A 60 -1.87 16.56 -20.63
CA MET A 60 -2.83 15.46 -20.64
C MET A 60 -2.65 14.43 -19.54
N ILE A 61 -3.76 13.77 -19.23
CA ILE A 61 -3.87 12.56 -18.42
C ILE A 61 -4.59 11.49 -19.26
N SER A 62 -4.45 10.21 -18.93
CA SER A 62 -5.04 9.15 -19.77
C SER A 62 -5.54 7.95 -18.99
N LEU A 63 -6.65 7.37 -19.46
CA LEU A 63 -7.24 6.14 -18.93
C LEU A 63 -6.75 4.94 -19.75
N PHE A 64 -5.91 4.13 -19.15
CA PHE A 64 -5.35 2.93 -19.74
C PHE A 64 -6.28 1.75 -19.48
N THR A 65 -6.89 1.26 -20.55
CA THR A 65 -7.93 0.23 -20.45
C THR A 65 -7.33 -1.16 -20.54
N HIS A 66 -6.61 -1.47 -21.62
CA HIS A 66 -5.93 -2.75 -21.78
C HIS A 66 -4.76 -2.61 -22.74
N ARG A 67 -3.71 -3.41 -22.50
CA ARG A 67 -2.57 -3.57 -23.39
C ARG A 67 -2.76 -4.85 -24.19
N GLU A 68 -2.62 -4.76 -25.51
CA GLU A 68 -2.81 -5.89 -26.42
C GLU A 68 -1.49 -6.19 -27.14
N ASP A 69 -0.68 -7.06 -26.52
CA ASP A 69 0.70 -7.33 -26.96
C ASP A 69 0.80 -7.98 -28.33
N THR A 70 -0.24 -8.71 -28.72
CA THR A 70 -0.38 -9.31 -30.04
C THR A 70 -0.66 -8.28 -31.16
N ALA A 71 -0.91 -7.00 -30.79
CA ALA A 71 -1.18 -5.92 -31.73
C ALA A 71 -0.10 -4.82 -31.66
N PRO A 72 1.03 -4.94 -32.39
CA PRO A 72 2.20 -4.04 -32.28
C PRO A 72 1.86 -2.54 -32.41
N LYS A 73 0.89 -2.19 -33.26
CA LYS A 73 0.43 -0.80 -33.41
C LYS A 73 -0.21 -0.27 -32.12
N LYS A 74 -1.00 -1.08 -31.41
CA LYS A 74 -1.63 -0.68 -30.15
C LYS A 74 -0.64 -0.61 -29.01
N VAL A 75 0.37 -1.49 -28.97
CA VAL A 75 1.51 -1.38 -28.05
C VAL A 75 2.22 -0.05 -28.25
N THR A 76 2.52 0.31 -29.50
CA THR A 76 3.13 1.62 -29.82
C THR A 76 2.26 2.80 -29.33
N PHE A 77 0.93 2.72 -29.48
CA PHE A 77 0.03 3.75 -28.95
C PHE A 77 0.01 3.78 -27.41
N TRP A 78 0.02 2.62 -26.77
CA TRP A 78 0.10 2.49 -25.30
C TRP A 78 1.35 3.18 -24.77
N ASP A 79 2.53 2.79 -25.25
CA ASP A 79 3.81 3.28 -24.75
C ASP A 79 3.97 4.79 -24.99
N ARG A 80 3.57 5.27 -26.17
CA ARG A 80 3.58 6.71 -26.50
C ARG A 80 2.62 7.49 -25.61
N GLN A 81 1.41 6.99 -25.39
CA GLN A 81 0.44 7.65 -24.51
C GLN A 81 0.94 7.66 -23.06
N ALA A 82 1.52 6.55 -22.60
CA ALA A 82 2.06 6.42 -21.25
C ALA A 82 3.19 7.42 -21.01
N ALA A 83 4.12 7.54 -21.96
CA ALA A 83 5.25 8.47 -21.86
C ALA A 83 4.86 9.95 -21.83
N ARG A 84 3.78 10.35 -22.51
CA ARG A 84 3.34 11.76 -22.57
C ARG A 84 2.31 12.16 -21.52
N SER A 85 1.66 11.19 -20.89
CA SER A 85 0.62 11.48 -19.89
C SER A 85 1.27 11.93 -18.58
N ARG A 86 0.84 13.08 -18.05
CA ARG A 86 1.29 13.57 -16.74
C ARG A 86 0.83 12.66 -15.60
N LEU A 87 -0.33 12.03 -15.78
CA LEU A 87 -0.93 11.04 -14.90
C LEU A 87 -1.51 9.90 -15.74
N ARG A 88 -1.24 8.67 -15.32
CA ARG A 88 -1.89 7.48 -15.88
C ARG A 88 -2.87 6.89 -14.89
N ILE A 89 -4.08 6.67 -15.37
CA ILE A 89 -5.15 6.04 -14.61
C ILE A 89 -5.37 4.66 -15.20
N CYS A 90 -5.39 3.64 -14.37
CA CYS A 90 -5.72 2.27 -14.76
C CYS A 90 -6.63 1.62 -13.71
N TRP A 91 -7.08 0.40 -13.97
CA TRP A 91 -7.99 -0.33 -13.08
C TRP A 91 -7.33 -1.51 -12.37
N THR A 92 -6.21 -1.99 -12.89
CA THR A 92 -5.66 -3.32 -12.53
C THR A 92 -4.19 -3.20 -12.12
N PRO A 93 -3.73 -4.01 -11.15
CA PRO A 93 -2.31 -4.07 -10.76
C PRO A 93 -1.40 -4.41 -11.94
N MET A 94 -1.86 -5.32 -12.81
CA MET A 94 -1.10 -5.80 -13.97
C MET A 94 -0.66 -4.67 -14.89
N TYR A 95 -1.53 -3.69 -15.14
CA TYR A 95 -1.17 -2.52 -15.93
C TYR A 95 -0.54 -1.41 -15.08
N GLU A 96 -0.87 -1.34 -13.79
CA GLU A 96 -0.31 -0.34 -12.88
C GLU A 96 1.23 -0.42 -12.81
N GLU A 97 1.81 -1.62 -12.75
CA GLU A 97 3.26 -1.79 -12.61
C GLU A 97 4.03 -1.31 -13.84
N ASP A 98 3.62 -1.72 -15.04
CA ASP A 98 4.13 -1.19 -16.32
C ASP A 98 3.96 0.34 -16.39
N LEU A 99 2.77 0.81 -16.02
CA LEU A 99 2.48 2.22 -16.00
C LEU A 99 3.20 2.96 -14.87
N LYS A 100 3.79 2.39 -13.84
CA LYS A 100 4.57 3.19 -12.88
C LYS A 100 5.90 3.65 -13.46
N GLN A 101 6.41 2.94 -14.47
CA GLN A 101 7.74 3.17 -15.03
C GLN A 101 7.88 4.50 -15.79
N HIS A 102 6.79 5.08 -16.31
CA HIS A 102 6.86 6.36 -17.03
C HIS A 102 6.42 7.59 -16.18
N GLY A 103 6.23 7.44 -14.86
CA GLY A 103 5.74 8.51 -13.99
C GLY A 103 4.45 8.20 -13.21
N LEU A 104 3.80 9.25 -12.71
CA LEU A 104 2.69 9.18 -11.76
C LEU A 104 1.53 8.34 -12.30
N THR A 105 1.15 7.32 -11.53
CA THR A 105 0.10 6.36 -11.87
C THR A 105 -0.83 6.16 -10.70
N ARG A 106 -2.12 6.02 -11.00
CA ARG A 106 -3.18 5.79 -10.02
C ARG A 106 -4.09 4.66 -10.50
N ARG A 107 -4.28 3.68 -9.64
CA ARG A 107 -5.33 2.68 -9.80
C ARG A 107 -6.62 3.21 -9.16
N ILE A 108 -7.71 3.20 -9.92
CA ILE A 108 -9.04 3.62 -9.45
C ILE A 108 -10.00 2.48 -9.74
N LEU A 109 -10.81 2.07 -8.76
CA LEU A 109 -11.84 1.06 -9.01
C LEU A 109 -12.92 1.62 -9.94
N PRO A 110 -13.42 0.85 -10.93
CA PRO A 110 -14.47 1.32 -11.80
C PRO A 110 -15.81 1.52 -11.08
N PRO A 111 -16.68 2.37 -11.63
CA PRO A 111 -18.03 2.53 -11.14
C PRO A 111 -18.90 1.35 -11.59
N LEU A 112 -19.73 0.83 -10.69
CA LEU A 112 -20.81 -0.10 -11.00
C LEU A 112 -22.12 0.46 -10.44
N ASP A 113 -23.14 0.53 -11.29
CA ASP A 113 -24.48 0.92 -10.87
C ASP A 113 -25.19 -0.29 -10.24
N ARG A 114 -24.95 -0.51 -8.95
CA ARG A 114 -25.47 -1.66 -8.20
C ARG A 114 -26.96 -1.57 -7.88
N ASP A 115 -27.55 -0.39 -8.03
CA ASP A 115 -28.99 -0.19 -7.88
C ASP A 115 -29.69 -0.63 -9.17
N PHE A 116 -29.10 -0.32 -10.32
CA PHE A 116 -29.53 -0.85 -11.60
C PHE A 116 -29.27 -2.37 -11.73
N PHE A 117 -28.04 -2.81 -11.46
CA PHE A 117 -27.65 -4.23 -11.47
C PHE A 117 -27.97 -4.87 -10.12
N ALA A 118 -29.25 -5.11 -9.89
CA ALA A 118 -29.75 -5.78 -8.69
C ALA A 118 -30.48 -7.09 -9.06
N PRO A 119 -30.55 -8.07 -8.14
CA PRO A 119 -31.30 -9.30 -8.36
C PRO A 119 -32.77 -9.03 -8.72
N VAL A 120 -33.23 -9.59 -9.84
CA VAL A 120 -34.63 -9.46 -10.28
C VAL A 120 -35.42 -10.73 -9.96
N SER A 121 -36.40 -10.61 -9.05
CA SER A 121 -37.17 -11.74 -8.51
C SER A 121 -37.99 -12.53 -9.55
N CYS A 122 -38.44 -11.90 -10.63
CA CYS A 122 -39.20 -12.57 -11.69
C CYS A 122 -38.33 -13.29 -12.74
N ALA A 123 -37.03 -13.00 -12.79
CA ALA A 123 -36.09 -13.61 -13.74
C ALA A 123 -35.50 -14.93 -13.22
N SER A 124 -35.52 -15.15 -11.89
CA SER A 124 -34.99 -16.36 -11.26
C SER A 124 -35.92 -17.58 -11.33
N ALA A 125 -37.10 -17.44 -11.95
CA ALA A 125 -37.99 -18.57 -12.17
C ALA A 125 -37.41 -19.43 -13.30
N ARG A 126 -36.55 -20.38 -12.92
CA ARG A 126 -36.07 -21.46 -13.80
C ARG A 126 -37.24 -21.91 -14.65
N SER A 127 -37.15 -21.67 -15.97
CA SER A 127 -38.23 -22.03 -16.88
C SER A 127 -38.57 -23.50 -16.63
N ARG A 128 -39.83 -23.80 -16.30
CA ARG A 128 -40.30 -25.18 -16.09
C ARG A 128 -40.08 -26.07 -17.32
N TYR A 129 -39.66 -25.48 -18.44
CA TYR A 129 -39.42 -26.12 -19.73
C TYR A 129 -37.94 -26.43 -20.04
N SER A 130 -36.96 -26.02 -19.22
CA SER A 130 -35.54 -26.37 -19.43
C SER A 130 -34.91 -27.01 -18.20
N ALA A 131 -34.50 -28.27 -18.33
CA ALA A 131 -33.79 -29.00 -17.27
C ALA A 131 -32.31 -28.58 -17.12
N LYS A 132 -31.72 -27.93 -18.14
CA LYS A 132 -30.31 -27.54 -18.14
C LYS A 132 -30.09 -26.21 -17.41
N LEU A 133 -28.94 -26.08 -16.75
CA LEU A 133 -28.48 -24.82 -16.17
C LEU A 133 -28.14 -23.81 -17.28
N ALA A 134 -28.57 -22.57 -17.12
CA ALA A 134 -28.34 -21.48 -18.07
C ALA A 134 -26.97 -20.82 -17.88
N VAL A 135 -26.16 -20.80 -18.92
CA VAL A 135 -24.84 -20.15 -18.96
C VAL A 135 -24.88 -18.95 -19.89
N GLY A 136 -24.44 -17.78 -19.39
CA GLY A 136 -24.41 -16.54 -20.15
C GLY A 136 -23.00 -16.06 -20.47
N VAL A 137 -22.78 -15.56 -21.69
CA VAL A 137 -21.59 -14.74 -22.06
C VAL A 137 -22.04 -13.39 -22.62
N SER A 138 -21.27 -12.32 -22.40
CA SER A 138 -21.65 -10.98 -22.88
C SER A 138 -20.50 -10.26 -23.58
N GLY A 139 -20.83 -9.53 -24.65
CA GLY A 139 -19.89 -8.62 -25.32
C GLY A 139 -19.99 -8.59 -26.83
N PHE A 140 -19.10 -7.82 -27.44
CA PHE A 140 -18.97 -7.70 -28.88
C PHE A 140 -17.69 -8.38 -29.34
N VAL A 141 -17.83 -9.44 -30.12
CA VAL A 141 -16.72 -10.14 -30.77
C VAL A 141 -16.41 -9.44 -32.10
N TYR A 142 -15.11 -9.32 -32.40
CA TYR A 142 -14.59 -8.66 -33.59
C TYR A 142 -13.63 -9.57 -34.40
N GLY A 143 -13.57 -10.87 -34.07
CA GLY A 143 -12.72 -11.86 -34.76
C GLY A 143 -11.24 -11.86 -34.37
N GLY A 144 -10.89 -11.19 -33.27
CA GLY A 144 -9.50 -11.08 -32.80
C GLY A 144 -9.13 -12.08 -31.70
N GLY A 145 -10.01 -13.00 -31.30
CA GLY A 145 -9.79 -13.97 -30.23
C GLY A 145 -9.79 -13.39 -28.81
N ARG A 146 -9.61 -12.07 -28.67
CA ARG A 146 -9.49 -11.36 -27.39
C ARG A 146 -10.61 -11.67 -26.40
N LYS A 147 -11.83 -11.84 -26.92
CA LYS A 147 -13.03 -12.09 -26.09
C LYS A 147 -13.14 -13.54 -25.66
N GLY A 148 -12.36 -14.45 -26.25
CA GLY A 148 -12.39 -15.87 -25.97
C GLY A 148 -13.48 -16.61 -26.73
N GLU A 149 -13.90 -16.10 -27.89
CA GLU A 149 -14.93 -16.72 -28.72
C GLU A 149 -14.59 -18.17 -29.10
N GLY A 150 -13.31 -18.47 -29.39
CA GLY A 150 -12.85 -19.84 -29.66
C GLY A 150 -12.92 -20.74 -28.42
N LEU A 151 -12.59 -20.22 -27.23
CA LEU A 151 -12.70 -20.97 -25.98
C LEU A 151 -14.15 -21.35 -25.68
N VAL A 152 -15.11 -20.45 -25.94
CA VAL A 152 -16.54 -20.78 -25.83
C VAL A 152 -16.90 -21.92 -26.77
N GLU A 153 -16.45 -21.87 -28.03
CA GLU A 153 -16.66 -22.93 -29.02
C GLU A 153 -16.08 -24.27 -28.55
N GLU A 154 -14.86 -24.29 -28.03
CA GLU A 154 -14.23 -25.52 -27.53
C GLU A 154 -15.00 -26.11 -26.34
N VAL A 155 -15.32 -25.28 -25.33
CA VAL A 155 -16.05 -25.73 -24.13
C VAL A 155 -17.43 -26.28 -24.50
N LEU A 156 -18.16 -25.64 -25.42
CA LEU A 156 -19.46 -26.10 -25.92
C LEU A 156 -19.45 -27.54 -26.43
N HIS A 157 -18.33 -27.97 -27.05
CA HIS A 157 -18.22 -29.29 -27.67
C HIS A 157 -17.85 -30.40 -26.67
N THR A 158 -17.42 -30.05 -25.45
CA THR A 158 -17.10 -30.99 -24.39
C THR A 158 -18.34 -31.71 -23.82
N LYS A 159 -18.14 -32.83 -23.13
CA LYS A 159 -19.24 -33.54 -22.43
C LYS A 159 -19.89 -32.68 -21.34
N THR A 160 -19.11 -31.84 -20.66
CA THR A 160 -19.60 -30.93 -19.62
C THR A 160 -20.36 -29.76 -20.22
N GLY A 161 -19.80 -29.08 -21.23
CA GLY A 161 -20.44 -27.93 -21.89
C GLY A 161 -21.82 -28.24 -22.47
N LYS A 162 -22.00 -29.46 -23.01
CA LYS A 162 -23.29 -29.95 -23.54
C LYS A 162 -24.40 -30.08 -22.49
N GLN A 163 -24.08 -30.06 -21.20
CA GLN A 163 -25.06 -30.14 -20.10
C GLN A 163 -25.72 -28.80 -19.81
N PHE A 164 -25.18 -27.70 -20.33
CA PHE A 164 -25.70 -26.35 -20.11
C PHE A 164 -26.53 -25.85 -21.29
N ALA A 165 -27.42 -24.90 -21.01
CA ALA A 165 -28.12 -24.10 -22.01
C ALA A 165 -27.38 -22.77 -22.17
N TRP A 166 -26.81 -22.54 -23.35
CA TRP A 166 -25.96 -21.38 -23.59
C TRP A 166 -26.73 -20.22 -24.21
N ASN A 167 -26.50 -19.02 -23.68
CA ASN A 167 -27.07 -17.78 -24.16
C ASN A 167 -25.99 -16.69 -24.18
N ALA A 168 -26.08 -15.76 -25.13
CA ALA A 168 -25.20 -14.62 -25.20
C ALA A 168 -25.94 -13.33 -25.48
N ILE A 169 -25.34 -12.22 -25.05
CA ILE A 169 -25.75 -10.88 -25.45
C ILE A 169 -24.62 -10.14 -26.17
N GLY A 170 -25.01 -9.31 -27.13
CA GLY A 170 -24.08 -8.56 -27.97
C GLY A 170 -23.99 -9.15 -29.38
N ARG A 171 -22.79 -9.54 -29.84
CA ARG A 171 -22.63 -10.11 -31.19
C ARG A 171 -21.41 -11.00 -31.34
N GLY A 172 -21.50 -11.93 -32.30
CA GLY A 172 -20.37 -12.72 -32.81
C GLY A 172 -19.93 -13.87 -31.92
N TRP A 173 -20.76 -14.29 -30.96
CA TRP A 173 -20.50 -15.47 -30.15
C TRP A 173 -20.93 -16.75 -30.88
N PRO A 174 -20.29 -17.91 -30.60
CA PRO A 174 -20.64 -19.20 -31.20
C PRO A 174 -21.88 -19.86 -30.56
N VAL A 175 -22.76 -19.07 -29.93
CA VAL A 175 -23.99 -19.51 -29.24
C VAL A 175 -25.15 -18.57 -29.59
N PRO A 176 -26.42 -18.94 -29.34
CA PRO A 176 -27.55 -18.04 -29.52
C PRO A 176 -27.28 -16.68 -28.87
N THR A 177 -27.25 -15.63 -29.69
CA THR A 177 -26.85 -14.28 -29.27
C THR A 177 -27.97 -13.29 -29.56
N HIS A 178 -28.31 -12.47 -28.57
CA HIS A 178 -29.39 -11.48 -28.66
C HIS A 178 -28.91 -10.06 -28.38
N GLY A 179 -29.55 -9.09 -29.02
CA GLY A 179 -29.46 -7.69 -28.62
C GLY A 179 -30.39 -7.44 -27.44
N VAL A 180 -29.86 -6.97 -26.32
CA VAL A 180 -30.65 -6.63 -25.12
C VAL A 180 -30.52 -5.13 -24.85
N PRO A 181 -31.63 -4.38 -24.76
CA PRO A 181 -31.61 -2.97 -24.36
C PRO A 181 -30.99 -2.79 -22.99
N TYR A 182 -30.35 -1.64 -22.74
CA TYR A 182 -29.65 -1.39 -21.48
C TYR A 182 -30.52 -1.66 -20.26
N GLN A 183 -31.77 -1.19 -20.27
CA GLN A 183 -32.75 -1.32 -19.19
C GLN A 183 -33.12 -2.78 -18.86
N LYS A 184 -32.82 -3.71 -19.76
CA LYS A 184 -33.14 -5.14 -19.62
C LYS A 184 -31.91 -5.99 -19.27
N LEU A 185 -30.74 -5.37 -19.10
CA LEU A 185 -29.52 -6.12 -18.78
C LEU A 185 -29.59 -6.79 -17.41
N ALA A 186 -30.10 -6.11 -16.37
CA ALA A 186 -30.23 -6.71 -15.04
C ALA A 186 -31.18 -7.92 -15.04
N GLU A 187 -32.26 -7.87 -15.81
CA GLU A 187 -33.16 -9.01 -16.04
C GLU A 187 -32.44 -10.16 -16.74
N TRP A 188 -31.63 -9.87 -17.77
CA TRP A 188 -30.87 -10.90 -18.47
C TRP A 188 -29.84 -11.56 -17.56
N TYR A 189 -29.01 -10.78 -16.84
CA TYR A 189 -28.06 -11.35 -15.88
C TYR A 189 -28.79 -12.20 -14.84
N SER A 190 -29.86 -11.69 -14.23
CA SER A 190 -30.65 -12.40 -13.22
C SER A 190 -31.32 -13.69 -13.72
N SER A 191 -31.44 -13.88 -15.04
CA SER A 191 -32.00 -15.08 -15.66
C SER A 191 -31.00 -16.24 -15.79
N LEU A 192 -29.71 -15.98 -15.58
CA LEU A 192 -28.65 -16.96 -15.70
C LEU A 192 -28.50 -17.78 -14.41
N ASP A 193 -27.99 -19.01 -14.55
CA ASP A 193 -27.49 -19.77 -13.41
C ASP A 193 -25.98 -19.52 -13.21
N ILE A 194 -25.24 -19.32 -14.31
CA ILE A 194 -23.80 -19.07 -14.31
C ILE A 194 -23.48 -18.02 -15.37
N TYR A 195 -22.62 -17.05 -15.04
CA TYR A 195 -22.02 -16.16 -16.04
C TYR A 195 -20.58 -16.58 -16.34
N PHE A 196 -20.24 -16.71 -17.62
CA PHE A 196 -18.90 -17.07 -18.06
C PHE A 196 -18.19 -15.87 -18.69
N CYS A 197 -16.99 -15.56 -18.19
CA CYS A 197 -16.08 -14.64 -18.85
C CYS A 197 -14.99 -15.44 -19.55
N PRO A 198 -14.97 -15.53 -20.88
CA PRO A 198 -13.95 -16.30 -21.60
C PRO A 198 -12.71 -15.48 -22.00
N SER A 199 -12.63 -14.22 -21.58
CA SER A 199 -11.73 -13.23 -22.18
C SER A 199 -10.24 -13.54 -21.93
N LEU A 200 -9.39 -13.19 -22.90
CA LEU A 200 -7.94 -13.33 -22.81
C LEU A 200 -7.25 -12.02 -22.40
N ILE A 201 -7.83 -10.88 -22.78
CA ILE A 201 -7.26 -9.56 -22.52
C ILE A 201 -8.39 -8.61 -22.19
N GLU A 202 -8.39 -8.04 -20.99
CA GLU A 202 -9.35 -7.03 -20.55
C GLU A 202 -8.71 -6.01 -19.61
N GLY A 203 -9.30 -4.83 -19.55
CA GLY A 203 -9.11 -3.92 -18.42
C GLY A 203 -10.09 -4.23 -17.33
N ILE A 204 -11.35 -3.98 -17.64
CA ILE A 204 -12.49 -4.34 -16.81
C ILE A 204 -13.40 -5.24 -17.62
N PRO A 205 -13.41 -6.54 -17.33
CA PRO A 205 -14.53 -7.37 -17.71
C PRO A 205 -15.73 -6.95 -16.85
N TYR A 206 -16.58 -6.07 -17.38
CA TYR A 206 -17.78 -5.60 -16.67
C TYR A 206 -18.80 -6.72 -16.45
N GLY A 207 -18.90 -7.67 -17.38
CA GLY A 207 -19.88 -8.76 -17.29
C GLY A 207 -19.84 -9.54 -15.97
N PRO A 208 -18.66 -9.97 -15.48
CA PRO A 208 -18.52 -10.54 -14.14
C PRO A 208 -19.00 -9.63 -13.00
N LEU A 209 -18.67 -8.34 -13.02
CA LEU A 209 -19.12 -7.40 -11.99
C LEU A 209 -20.64 -7.22 -12.03
N GLU A 210 -21.23 -7.07 -13.21
CA GLU A 210 -22.67 -6.94 -13.42
C GLU A 210 -23.42 -8.21 -13.00
N ALA A 211 -22.88 -9.40 -13.32
CA ALA A 211 -23.41 -10.69 -12.90
C ALA A 211 -23.36 -10.87 -11.38
N LEU A 212 -22.22 -10.58 -10.75
CA LEU A 212 -22.06 -10.66 -9.30
C LEU A 212 -23.00 -9.70 -8.57
N ALA A 213 -23.19 -8.48 -9.08
CA ALA A 213 -24.15 -7.53 -8.50
C ALA A 213 -25.61 -8.03 -8.58
N CYS A 214 -25.95 -8.80 -9.62
CA CYS A 214 -27.22 -9.51 -9.74
C CYS A 214 -27.27 -10.82 -8.92
N GLY A 215 -26.22 -11.17 -8.18
CA GLY A 215 -26.13 -12.37 -7.36
C GLY A 215 -25.88 -13.66 -8.15
N ILE A 216 -25.28 -13.56 -9.33
CA ILE A 216 -25.03 -14.69 -10.24
C ILE A 216 -23.58 -15.16 -10.11
N PRO A 217 -23.34 -16.47 -9.88
CA PRO A 217 -21.99 -17.00 -9.82
C PRO A 217 -21.29 -16.92 -11.17
N VAL A 218 -19.96 -16.85 -11.13
CA VAL A 218 -19.13 -16.57 -12.30
C VAL A 218 -18.04 -17.63 -12.48
N VAL A 219 -17.78 -17.99 -13.74
CA VAL A 219 -16.55 -18.68 -14.17
C VAL A 219 -15.67 -17.65 -14.88
N ILE A 220 -14.48 -17.38 -14.35
CA ILE A 220 -13.61 -16.27 -14.78
C ILE A 220 -12.15 -16.71 -14.96
N PRO A 221 -11.39 -16.13 -15.89
CA PRO A 221 -9.98 -16.47 -16.09
C PRO A 221 -9.11 -15.86 -14.99
N ARG A 222 -8.00 -16.53 -14.70
CA ARG A 222 -6.85 -15.95 -13.99
C ARG A 222 -6.09 -15.00 -14.90
N HIS A 223 -5.43 -14.00 -14.30
CA HIS A 223 -4.50 -13.11 -14.99
C HIS A 223 -5.12 -12.34 -16.16
N VAL A 224 -6.37 -11.92 -16.01
CA VAL A 224 -7.06 -11.08 -17.00
C VAL A 224 -7.74 -9.90 -16.32
N GLY A 225 -7.26 -8.70 -16.62
CA GLY A 225 -7.83 -7.47 -16.09
C GLY A 225 -7.82 -7.41 -14.56
N LEU A 226 -8.95 -6.98 -13.97
CA LEU A 226 -9.12 -6.92 -12.51
C LEU A 226 -9.58 -8.25 -11.88
N LEU A 227 -9.75 -9.33 -12.63
CA LEU A 227 -10.42 -10.53 -12.13
C LEU A 227 -9.69 -11.21 -10.96
N ASP A 228 -8.37 -11.04 -10.90
CA ASP A 228 -7.56 -11.52 -9.78
C ASP A 228 -7.74 -10.68 -8.50
N ASP A 229 -8.28 -9.46 -8.59
CA ASP A 229 -8.58 -8.61 -7.43
C ASP A 229 -9.91 -9.02 -6.74
N LEU A 230 -10.74 -9.84 -7.40
CA LEU A 230 -11.97 -10.35 -6.79
C LEU A 230 -11.63 -11.39 -5.69
N PRO A 231 -12.32 -11.41 -4.54
CA PRO A 231 -12.05 -12.39 -3.49
C PRO A 231 -12.40 -13.83 -3.93
N ASP A 232 -11.78 -14.81 -3.29
CA ASP A 232 -12.17 -16.22 -3.40
C ASP A 232 -13.36 -16.50 -2.47
N VAL A 233 -14.57 -16.53 -3.03
CA VAL A 233 -15.81 -16.87 -2.32
C VAL A 233 -16.59 -17.93 -3.10
N PRO A 234 -17.42 -18.76 -2.43
CA PRO A 234 -18.26 -19.74 -3.13
C PRO A 234 -19.09 -19.09 -4.24
N GLY A 235 -18.98 -19.63 -5.46
CA GLY A 235 -19.63 -19.09 -6.65
C GLY A 235 -18.74 -18.24 -7.55
N ILE A 236 -17.50 -17.96 -7.17
CA ILE A 236 -16.47 -17.40 -8.07
C ILE A 236 -15.44 -18.49 -8.33
N VAL A 237 -15.50 -19.12 -9.51
CA VAL A 237 -14.58 -20.21 -9.88
C VAL A 237 -13.65 -19.74 -11.00
N ARG A 238 -12.37 -20.03 -10.84
CA ARG A 238 -11.30 -19.54 -11.71
C ARG A 238 -10.71 -20.64 -12.57
N TYR A 239 -10.43 -20.32 -13.83
CA TYR A 239 -9.71 -21.19 -14.77
C TYR A 239 -8.50 -20.47 -15.38
N ASP A 240 -7.61 -21.21 -16.04
CA ASP A 240 -6.43 -20.62 -16.68
C ASP A 240 -6.79 -20.03 -18.04
N ALA A 241 -6.39 -18.77 -18.28
CA ALA A 241 -6.84 -18.02 -19.46
C ALA A 241 -6.52 -18.74 -20.78
N GLY A 242 -7.56 -19.00 -21.58
CA GLY A 242 -7.44 -19.70 -22.86
C GLY A 242 -7.39 -21.23 -22.78
N ASP A 243 -7.42 -21.82 -21.58
CA ASP A 243 -7.39 -23.27 -21.39
C ASP A 243 -8.81 -23.85 -21.30
N ALA A 244 -9.20 -24.63 -22.32
CA ALA A 244 -10.51 -25.27 -22.39
C ALA A 244 -10.70 -26.40 -21.36
N GLU A 245 -9.65 -27.12 -20.98
CA GLU A 245 -9.71 -28.18 -19.99
C GLU A 245 -9.94 -27.58 -18.60
N SER A 246 -9.13 -26.58 -18.23
CA SER A 246 -9.27 -25.82 -16.98
C SER A 246 -10.65 -25.16 -16.90
N ALA A 247 -11.13 -24.55 -17.98
CA ALA A 247 -12.49 -23.98 -18.04
C ALA A 247 -13.57 -25.05 -17.82
N THR A 248 -13.42 -26.23 -18.43
CA THR A 248 -14.35 -27.35 -18.30
C THR A 248 -14.40 -27.87 -16.87
N GLN A 249 -13.25 -27.95 -16.19
CA GLN A 249 -13.15 -28.33 -14.77
C GLN A 249 -13.84 -27.29 -13.89
N ALA A 250 -13.61 -25.99 -14.13
CA ALA A 250 -14.26 -24.90 -13.41
C ALA A 250 -15.80 -24.94 -13.54
N PHE A 251 -16.32 -25.27 -14.73
CA PHE A 251 -17.76 -25.47 -14.91
C PHE A 251 -18.30 -26.65 -14.09
N ALA A 252 -17.57 -27.78 -14.07
CA ALA A 252 -17.98 -28.95 -13.31
C ALA A 252 -17.96 -28.68 -11.79
N GLU A 253 -16.92 -27.99 -11.30
CA GLU A 253 -16.78 -27.57 -9.91
C GLU A 253 -17.93 -26.64 -9.49
N LEU A 254 -18.19 -25.59 -10.29
CA LEU A 254 -19.23 -24.63 -9.97
C LEU A 254 -20.60 -25.31 -9.98
N ALA A 255 -20.92 -26.10 -11.02
CA ALA A 255 -22.19 -26.80 -11.11
C ALA A 255 -22.42 -27.77 -9.95
N GLY A 256 -21.38 -28.45 -9.47
CA GLY A 256 -21.43 -29.35 -8.31
C GLY A 256 -21.57 -28.64 -6.95
N SER A 257 -21.31 -27.32 -6.89
CA SER A 257 -21.32 -26.53 -5.65
C SER A 257 -22.39 -25.44 -5.62
N LEU A 258 -23.22 -25.31 -6.66
CA LEU A 258 -24.25 -24.25 -6.79
C LEU A 258 -25.17 -24.12 -5.57
N GLU A 259 -25.51 -25.23 -4.90
CA GLU A 259 -26.37 -25.24 -3.71
C GLU A 259 -25.75 -24.51 -2.50
N THR A 260 -24.43 -24.39 -2.47
CA THR A 260 -23.68 -23.69 -1.42
C THR A 260 -23.55 -22.20 -1.68
N VAL A 261 -23.83 -21.76 -2.92
CA VAL A 261 -23.64 -20.37 -3.36
C VAL A 261 -24.72 -19.48 -2.76
N ARG A 262 -24.30 -18.44 -2.04
CA ARG A 262 -25.18 -17.44 -1.46
C ARG A 262 -25.17 -16.18 -2.33
N ARG A 263 -26.31 -15.91 -2.98
CA ARG A 263 -26.45 -14.79 -3.92
C ARG A 263 -26.15 -13.42 -3.29
N ASP A 264 -26.53 -13.21 -2.04
CA ASP A 264 -26.26 -11.97 -1.32
C ASP A 264 -24.76 -11.79 -1.01
N GLU A 265 -24.03 -12.88 -0.75
CA GLU A 265 -22.57 -12.85 -0.56
C GLU A 265 -21.86 -12.49 -1.87
N LEU A 266 -22.29 -13.06 -3.00
CA LEU A 266 -21.78 -12.68 -4.32
C LEU A 266 -22.02 -11.20 -4.62
N ARG A 267 -23.20 -10.67 -4.27
CA ARG A 267 -23.50 -9.25 -4.44
C ARG A 267 -22.62 -8.34 -3.58
N THR A 268 -22.22 -8.81 -2.39
CA THR A 268 -21.35 -8.08 -1.46
C THR A 268 -19.96 -7.85 -2.06
N VAL A 269 -19.47 -8.77 -2.90
CA VAL A 269 -18.18 -8.62 -3.62
C VAL A 269 -18.09 -7.32 -4.42
N THR A 270 -19.23 -6.83 -4.91
CA THR A 270 -19.27 -5.62 -5.74
C THR A 270 -19.42 -4.31 -4.94
N GLU A 271 -19.55 -4.36 -3.61
CA GLU A 271 -19.72 -3.15 -2.76
C GLU A 271 -18.67 -2.05 -2.97
N PRO A 272 -17.38 -2.36 -3.17
CA PRO A 272 -16.37 -1.32 -3.38
C PRO A 272 -16.50 -0.54 -4.70
N TYR A 273 -17.23 -1.07 -5.69
CA TYR A 273 -17.31 -0.53 -7.06
C TYR A 273 -18.43 0.51 -7.17
N THR A 274 -18.21 1.70 -6.61
CA THR A 274 -19.22 2.76 -6.51
C THR A 274 -18.95 3.91 -7.49
N ILE A 275 -20.02 4.63 -7.87
CA ILE A 275 -19.90 5.87 -8.64
C ILE A 275 -19.15 6.91 -7.79
N GLU A 276 -19.47 7.03 -6.52
CA GLU A 276 -18.82 7.95 -5.58
C GLU A 276 -17.33 7.66 -5.44
N GLY A 277 -16.94 6.39 -5.33
CA GLY A 277 -15.54 5.95 -5.30
C GLY A 277 -14.81 6.28 -6.59
N TRP A 278 -15.44 6.07 -7.74
CA TRP A 278 -14.92 6.46 -9.05
C TRP A 278 -14.67 7.97 -9.13
N ILE A 279 -15.66 8.79 -8.76
CA ILE A 279 -15.56 10.25 -8.76
C ILE A 279 -14.46 10.73 -7.81
N LYS A 280 -14.49 10.28 -6.55
CA LYS A 280 -13.50 10.64 -5.53
C LYS A 280 -12.08 10.27 -5.95
N GLY A 281 -11.90 9.06 -6.49
CA GLY A 281 -10.59 8.60 -6.96
C GLY A 281 -10.03 9.49 -8.08
N HIS A 282 -10.88 10.00 -8.98
CA HIS A 282 -10.45 10.92 -10.05
C HIS A 282 -10.03 12.28 -9.50
N VAL A 283 -10.78 12.82 -8.54
CA VAL A 283 -10.41 14.07 -7.86
C VAL A 283 -9.07 13.92 -7.17
N GLU A 284 -8.87 12.85 -6.38
CA GLU A 284 -7.61 12.58 -5.69
C GLU A 284 -6.44 12.40 -6.67
N ALA A 285 -6.68 11.70 -7.78
CA ALA A 285 -5.67 11.48 -8.80
C ALA A 285 -5.26 12.80 -9.48
N VAL A 286 -6.21 13.64 -9.87
CA VAL A 286 -5.92 14.96 -10.48
C VAL A 286 -5.25 15.89 -9.47
N ASN A 287 -5.73 15.97 -8.23
CA ASN A 287 -5.12 16.81 -7.20
C ASN A 287 -3.67 16.41 -6.90
N SER A 288 -3.32 15.13 -7.05
CA SER A 288 -1.94 14.67 -6.90
C SER A 288 -0.98 15.26 -7.95
N LEU A 289 -1.49 15.71 -9.11
CA LEU A 289 -0.69 16.46 -10.10
C LEU A 289 -0.35 17.88 -9.62
N GLU A 290 -1.32 18.60 -9.07
CA GLU A 290 -1.12 19.94 -8.52
C GLU A 290 -0.13 19.91 -7.36
N THR A 291 -0.21 18.85 -6.56
CA THR A 291 0.68 18.59 -5.43
C THR A 291 2.13 18.32 -5.87
N THR A 292 2.30 17.74 -7.06
CA THR A 292 3.62 17.53 -7.67
C THR A 292 4.19 18.82 -8.30
N ALA A 293 3.34 19.85 -8.51
CA ALA A 293 3.72 21.11 -9.17
C ALA A 293 4.36 22.14 -8.21
N THR A 294 4.22 21.98 -6.88
CA THR A 294 4.87 22.81 -5.84
C THR A 294 6.30 22.38 -5.47
N VAL A 295 6.92 21.54 -6.28
CA VAL A 295 8.21 20.88 -6.00
C VAL A 295 9.34 21.67 -6.66
N SER A 296 10.31 22.14 -5.86
CA SER A 296 11.56 22.70 -6.39
C SER A 296 12.27 21.68 -7.29
N PRO A 297 12.43 21.93 -8.61
CA PRO A 297 13.04 20.97 -9.54
C PRO A 297 14.50 20.65 -9.19
N THR A 298 15.20 21.60 -8.57
CA THR A 298 16.58 21.41 -8.09
C THR A 298 16.61 20.51 -6.86
N ALA A 299 15.71 20.71 -5.89
CA ALA A 299 15.58 19.84 -4.71
C ALA A 299 15.26 18.39 -5.10
N ARG A 300 14.39 18.19 -6.10
CA ARG A 300 14.06 16.85 -6.62
C ARG A 300 15.24 16.18 -7.33
N LYS A 301 16.23 16.92 -7.81
CA LYS A 301 17.42 16.35 -8.49
C LYS A 301 18.64 16.18 -7.58
N SER A 302 18.55 16.59 -6.31
CA SER A 302 19.63 16.40 -5.34
C SER A 302 19.97 14.93 -5.14
N ARG A 303 21.22 14.63 -4.72
CA ARG A 303 21.63 13.29 -4.28
C ARG A 303 21.46 13.08 -2.78
N ARG A 304 21.44 14.17 -2.00
CA ARG A 304 21.24 14.17 -0.55
C ARG A 304 19.95 14.90 -0.19
N GLY A 305 19.24 14.48 0.85
CA GLY A 305 18.07 15.21 1.33
C GLY A 305 17.61 14.81 2.73
N ILE A 306 16.84 15.69 3.36
CA ILE A 306 16.24 15.47 4.67
C ILE A 306 14.74 15.19 4.50
N TYR A 307 14.24 14.18 5.21
CA TYR A 307 12.83 13.79 5.18
C TYR A 307 12.18 13.96 6.55
N VAL A 308 10.99 14.56 6.58
CA VAL A 308 10.23 14.86 7.79
C VAL A 308 8.79 14.41 7.63
N VAL A 309 8.20 13.89 8.71
CA VAL A 309 6.77 13.52 8.77
C VAL A 309 6.07 14.44 9.75
N ALA A 310 5.07 15.19 9.28
CA ALA A 310 4.46 16.27 10.04
C ALA A 310 2.94 16.34 9.84
N TYR A 311 2.21 15.34 10.34
CA TYR A 311 0.75 15.35 10.26
C TYR A 311 0.07 16.06 11.44
N GLY A 312 -0.82 17.00 11.13
CA GLY A 312 -1.55 17.84 12.08
C GLY A 312 -0.79 19.09 12.51
N ASP A 313 -1.55 20.11 12.94
CA ASP A 313 -1.03 21.47 13.16
C ASP A 313 0.22 21.56 14.03
N LYS A 314 0.25 20.81 15.14
CA LYS A 314 1.40 20.82 16.04
C LYS A 314 2.66 20.24 15.42
N ALA A 315 2.54 19.15 14.67
CA ALA A 315 3.67 18.53 14.00
C ALA A 315 4.19 19.45 12.87
N ARG A 316 3.27 20.11 12.14
CA ARG A 316 3.60 21.10 11.12
C ARG A 316 4.31 22.31 11.71
N GLU A 317 3.89 22.80 12.87
CA GLU A 317 4.57 23.90 13.57
C GLU A 317 6.00 23.52 13.98
N CYS A 318 6.20 22.32 14.53
CA CYS A 318 7.54 21.83 14.82
C CYS A 318 8.39 21.68 13.53
N ALA A 319 7.82 21.12 12.46
CA ALA A 319 8.52 20.94 11.19
C ALA A 319 8.98 22.28 10.58
N ARG A 320 8.21 23.37 10.72
CA ARG A 320 8.66 24.71 10.29
C ARG A 320 9.91 25.17 11.02
N ARG A 321 9.98 24.94 12.34
CA ARG A 321 11.18 25.27 13.13
C ARG A 321 12.37 24.42 12.69
N LEU A 322 12.16 23.12 12.50
CA LEU A 322 13.18 22.21 12.00
C LEU A 322 13.71 22.67 10.64
N ILE A 323 12.84 22.92 9.65
CA ILE A 323 13.24 23.35 8.31
C ILE A 323 14.09 24.62 8.38
N LYS A 324 13.65 25.62 9.15
CA LYS A 324 14.40 26.86 9.33
C LYS A 324 15.81 26.59 9.88
N SER A 325 15.94 25.71 10.86
CA SER A 325 17.24 25.33 11.42
C SER A 325 18.10 24.54 10.43
N VAL A 326 17.49 23.69 9.59
CA VAL A 326 18.17 22.98 8.50
C VAL A 326 18.72 23.97 7.48
N HIS A 327 17.93 24.94 7.02
CA HIS A 327 18.41 25.95 6.08
C HIS A 327 19.50 26.84 6.68
N GLN A 328 19.52 27.04 8.00
CA GLN A 328 20.56 27.79 8.70
C GLN A 328 21.89 27.01 8.77
N HIS A 329 21.84 25.72 9.12
CA HIS A 329 23.05 24.93 9.39
C HIS A 329 23.50 24.07 8.20
N MET A 330 22.61 23.80 7.24
CA MET A 330 22.83 22.96 6.06
C MET A 330 22.12 23.54 4.81
N PRO A 331 22.44 24.77 4.36
CA PRO A 331 21.70 25.49 3.31
C PRO A 331 21.63 24.80 1.93
N GLY A 332 22.47 23.79 1.68
CA GLY A 332 22.48 23.03 0.43
C GLY A 332 21.66 21.73 0.44
N ILE A 333 21.07 21.35 1.58
CA ILE A 333 20.33 20.09 1.72
C ILE A 333 18.83 20.35 1.65
N PRO A 334 18.12 19.81 0.63
CA PRO A 334 16.68 20.01 0.51
C PRO A 334 15.90 19.24 1.58
N VAL A 335 14.77 19.80 2.01
CA VAL A 335 13.85 19.19 2.96
C VAL A 335 12.53 18.77 2.29
N ALA A 336 12.20 17.49 2.39
CA ALA A 336 10.93 16.93 1.98
C ALA A 336 10.03 16.67 3.19
N VAL A 337 8.78 17.13 3.13
CA VAL A 337 7.82 16.94 4.21
C VAL A 337 6.61 16.14 3.74
N ALA A 338 6.33 15.03 4.41
CA ALA A 338 5.06 14.34 4.31
C ALA A 338 4.06 14.88 5.34
N SER A 339 2.92 15.38 4.86
CA SER A 339 1.86 15.99 5.69
C SER A 339 0.52 16.00 4.94
N GLU A 340 -0.57 16.36 5.62
CA GLU A 340 -1.91 16.45 5.03
C GLU A 340 -2.07 17.58 4.01
N MET A 341 -1.24 18.62 4.11
CA MET A 341 -1.24 19.78 3.23
C MET A 341 0.18 20.32 3.09
N PRO A 342 0.55 20.95 1.96
CA PRO A 342 1.86 21.54 1.77
C PRO A 342 2.31 22.45 2.93
N LEU A 343 3.61 22.45 3.22
CA LEU A 343 4.27 23.47 4.04
C LEU A 343 5.07 24.36 3.10
N GLN A 344 4.87 25.68 3.19
CA GLN A 344 5.53 26.64 2.31
C GLN A 344 7.05 26.64 2.48
N GLU A 345 7.51 26.34 3.69
CA GLU A 345 8.92 26.30 4.06
C GLU A 345 9.64 25.08 3.47
N ALA A 346 8.91 24.00 3.15
CA ALA A 346 9.50 22.77 2.64
C ALA A 346 9.89 22.90 1.17
N ASP A 347 11.06 22.37 0.80
CA ASP A 347 11.51 22.35 -0.59
C ASP A 347 10.67 21.38 -1.45
N LEU A 348 10.23 20.28 -0.83
CA LEU A 348 9.40 19.25 -1.44
C LEU A 348 8.22 18.90 -0.53
N TYR A 349 7.03 18.77 -1.13
CA TYR A 349 5.87 18.20 -0.46
C TYR A 349 5.65 16.74 -0.91
N VAL A 350 5.50 15.85 0.07
CA VAL A 350 5.32 14.41 -0.13
C VAL A 350 3.88 14.03 0.19
N THR A 351 3.14 13.60 -0.82
CA THR A 351 1.74 13.18 -0.67
C THR A 351 1.66 11.75 -0.18
N HIS A 352 1.10 11.54 1.00
CA HIS A 352 0.68 10.22 1.48
C HIS A 352 -0.56 10.39 2.36
N PRO A 353 -1.52 9.44 2.36
CA PRO A 353 -2.64 9.48 3.28
C PRO A 353 -2.17 9.49 4.74
N ASP A 354 -2.84 10.29 5.57
CA ASP A 354 -2.75 10.20 7.02
C ASP A 354 -3.45 8.90 7.45
N ALA A 355 -2.68 7.85 7.74
CA ALA A 355 -3.18 6.50 7.95
C ALA A 355 -3.00 5.99 9.39
N ASP A 356 -2.25 6.70 10.23
CA ASP A 356 -2.10 6.39 11.65
C ASP A 356 -1.85 7.65 12.48
N LEU A 357 -2.33 7.66 13.73
CA LEU A 357 -2.29 8.82 14.61
C LEU A 357 -0.88 9.37 14.88
N GLY A 358 0.17 8.55 14.70
CA GLY A 358 1.57 8.92 14.91
C GLY A 358 2.37 9.17 13.64
N GLY A 359 1.78 9.08 12.44
CA GLY A 359 2.51 9.14 11.16
C GLY A 359 3.59 8.07 11.00
N ARG A 360 3.49 6.95 11.74
CA ARG A 360 4.50 5.89 11.80
C ARG A 360 4.60 5.09 10.51
N ILE A 361 3.49 4.81 9.83
CA ILE A 361 3.55 4.12 8.53
C ILE A 361 4.32 4.96 7.51
N VAL A 362 4.06 6.27 7.49
CA VAL A 362 4.71 7.21 6.58
C VAL A 362 6.21 7.34 6.86
N LYS A 363 6.60 7.25 8.14
CA LYS A 363 8.01 7.11 8.55
C LYS A 363 8.62 5.83 8.00
N THR A 364 8.00 4.67 8.22
CA THR A 364 8.55 3.39 7.75
C THR A 364 8.68 3.31 6.23
N LYS A 365 7.91 4.09 5.48
CA LYS A 365 7.94 4.18 4.02
C LYS A 365 8.91 5.25 3.47
N MET A 366 9.77 5.84 4.30
CA MET A 366 10.68 6.91 3.85
C MET A 366 11.55 6.53 2.64
N TYR A 367 11.89 5.25 2.46
CA TYR A 367 12.61 4.76 1.28
C TYR A 367 11.79 4.91 -0.01
N GLU A 368 10.49 4.59 0.04
CA GLU A 368 9.58 4.69 -1.11
C GLU A 368 9.17 6.14 -1.41
N LEU A 369 8.97 6.93 -0.34
CA LEU A 369 8.32 8.23 -0.44
C LEU A 369 9.26 9.39 -0.74
N THR A 370 10.55 9.23 -0.47
CA THR A 370 11.56 10.24 -0.82
C THR A 370 11.96 10.12 -2.29
N PRO A 371 12.40 11.22 -2.94
CA PRO A 371 12.81 11.18 -4.34
C PRO A 371 13.81 10.06 -4.64
N ALA A 372 13.62 9.34 -5.74
CA ALA A 372 14.50 8.24 -6.15
C ALA A 372 15.93 8.71 -6.49
N SER A 373 16.08 9.99 -6.84
CA SER A 373 17.35 10.69 -7.06
C SER A 373 18.15 10.90 -5.77
N TRP A 374 17.49 10.92 -4.60
CA TRP A 374 18.17 11.02 -3.32
C TRP A 374 18.81 9.68 -3.00
N GLU A 375 20.11 9.58 -3.21
CA GLU A 375 20.91 8.41 -2.89
C GLU A 375 21.15 8.28 -1.39
N GLU A 376 21.19 9.40 -0.68
CA GLU A 376 21.41 9.47 0.76
C GLU A 376 20.32 10.33 1.41
N VAL A 377 19.67 9.80 2.44
CA VAL A 377 18.51 10.42 3.05
C VAL A 377 18.68 10.44 4.56
N LEU A 378 18.44 11.59 5.17
CA LEU A 378 18.37 11.75 6.62
C LEU A 378 16.92 12.00 7.04
N TYR A 379 16.35 11.07 7.80
CA TYR A 379 15.08 11.27 8.48
C TYR A 379 15.27 11.94 9.84
N LEU A 380 14.45 12.96 10.09
CA LEU A 380 14.37 13.66 11.38
C LEU A 380 12.92 13.71 11.86
N ASP A 381 12.69 13.41 13.14
CA ASP A 381 11.39 13.63 13.79
C ASP A 381 11.03 15.12 13.74
N ALA A 382 9.76 15.46 13.51
CA ALA A 382 9.35 16.85 13.30
C ALA A 382 9.62 17.77 14.51
N ASP A 383 9.70 17.22 15.72
CA ASP A 383 10.04 17.89 16.97
C ASP A 383 11.55 17.91 17.29
N THR A 384 12.38 17.80 16.27
CA THR A 384 13.83 18.06 16.34
C THR A 384 14.19 19.47 15.88
N GLU A 385 15.40 19.91 16.19
CA GLU A 385 15.98 21.18 15.75
C GLU A 385 17.50 20.99 15.55
N LEU A 386 18.03 21.50 14.44
CA LEU A 386 19.47 21.54 14.22
C LEU A 386 20.06 22.75 14.94
N ILE A 387 21.12 22.54 15.71
CA ILE A 387 21.88 23.63 16.35
C ILE A 387 23.33 23.71 15.86
N ALA A 388 23.74 22.78 15.00
CA ALA A 388 25.02 22.76 14.33
C ALA A 388 24.89 22.03 12.98
N ASP A 389 25.93 22.09 12.15
CA ASP A 389 26.05 21.25 10.97
C ASP A 389 26.15 19.77 11.37
N VAL A 390 25.41 18.90 10.68
CA VAL A 390 25.38 17.44 10.92
C VAL A 390 25.79 16.65 9.68
N SER A 391 26.62 17.24 8.81
CA SER A 391 27.09 16.64 7.55
C SER A 391 27.77 15.29 7.75
N PHE A 392 28.36 15.07 8.94
CA PHE A 392 28.89 13.78 9.38
C PHE A 392 27.92 12.61 9.13
N LEU A 393 26.60 12.79 9.31
CA LEU A 393 25.62 11.74 9.09
C LEU A 393 25.54 11.32 7.61
N PHE A 394 25.69 12.27 6.70
CA PHE A 394 25.78 11.99 5.26
C PHE A 394 27.15 11.43 4.88
N ASP A 395 28.23 11.94 5.48
CA ASP A 395 29.58 11.48 5.17
C ASP A 395 29.78 10.02 5.60
N ALA A 396 29.21 9.60 6.73
CA ALA A 396 29.17 8.20 7.13
C ALA A 396 28.44 7.32 6.09
N LEU A 397 27.34 7.80 5.50
CA LEU A 397 26.66 7.07 4.43
C LEU A 397 27.52 6.97 3.17
N SER A 398 28.21 8.06 2.81
CA SER A 398 29.15 8.09 1.69
C SER A 398 30.34 7.15 1.89
N ASP A 399 30.79 6.98 3.14
CA ASP A 399 31.86 6.05 3.53
C ASP A 399 31.43 4.56 3.49
N GLY A 400 30.18 4.29 3.10
CA GLY A 400 29.69 2.96 2.79
C GLY A 400 28.84 2.31 3.88
N TRP A 401 28.55 3.02 4.97
CA TRP A 401 27.52 2.61 5.93
C TRP A 401 26.14 2.67 5.25
N GLU A 402 25.34 1.63 5.41
CA GLU A 402 24.02 1.55 4.76
C GLU A 402 22.93 2.23 5.58
N LEU A 403 23.09 2.23 6.90
CA LEU A 403 22.17 2.82 7.85
C LEU A 403 22.97 3.50 8.98
N VAL A 404 22.56 4.70 9.40
CA VAL A 404 23.16 5.46 10.50
C VAL A 404 22.04 5.87 11.43
N LEU A 405 22.11 5.53 12.71
CA LEU A 405 21.05 5.88 13.66
C LEU A 405 21.54 5.85 15.10
N THR A 406 20.72 6.35 16.02
CA THR A 406 21.10 6.51 17.43
C THR A 406 20.60 5.37 18.30
N LYS A 407 21.39 4.96 19.30
CA LYS A 407 20.83 4.25 20.46
C LYS A 407 19.78 5.13 21.16
N ASP A 408 18.88 4.51 21.92
CA ASP A 408 17.94 5.27 22.75
C ASP A 408 18.66 6.01 23.91
N GLN A 409 17.91 6.78 24.70
CA GLN A 409 18.43 7.56 25.83
C GLN A 409 19.02 6.65 26.92
N ASP A 410 19.91 7.18 27.77
CA ASP A 410 20.81 6.40 28.66
C ASP A 410 20.12 5.49 29.70
N ASP A 411 18.82 5.63 29.92
CA ASP A 411 18.00 4.73 30.77
C ASP A 411 17.12 3.74 29.98
N TYR A 412 17.22 3.76 28.65
CA TYR A 412 16.34 3.07 27.71
C TYR A 412 17.11 2.23 26.68
N ASP A 413 18.36 1.89 26.97
CA ASP A 413 19.28 1.20 26.04
C ASP A 413 18.82 -0.20 25.59
N LEU A 414 17.91 -0.86 26.31
CA LEU A 414 17.46 -2.21 25.96
C LEU A 414 16.01 -2.21 25.50
N ILE A 415 15.72 -2.98 24.44
CA ILE A 415 14.38 -3.07 23.85
C ILE A 415 13.32 -3.56 24.86
N TYR A 416 13.76 -4.23 25.94
CA TYR A 416 12.93 -4.52 27.12
C TYR A 416 12.17 -3.30 27.65
N SER A 417 12.80 -2.12 27.66
CA SER A 417 12.20 -0.87 28.14
C SER A 417 10.98 -0.46 27.32
N LEU A 418 10.99 -0.77 26.01
CA LEU A 418 9.84 -0.65 25.12
C LEU A 418 8.84 -1.78 25.35
N TRP A 419 9.27 -3.04 25.25
CA TRP A 419 8.40 -4.21 25.21
C TRP A 419 7.64 -4.48 26.50
N ARG A 420 8.21 -4.18 27.68
CA ARG A 420 7.53 -4.42 28.96
C ARG A 420 6.22 -3.63 29.13
N ARG A 421 5.99 -2.64 28.27
CA ARG A 421 4.82 -1.76 28.27
C ARG A 421 3.77 -2.17 27.24
N ASP A 422 4.06 -3.11 26.33
CA ASP A 422 3.11 -3.68 25.35
C ASP A 422 3.33 -5.20 25.21
N SER A 423 2.35 -5.99 25.65
CA SER A 423 2.41 -7.45 25.63
C SER A 423 2.51 -8.04 24.22
N GLY A 424 1.94 -7.37 23.22
CA GLY A 424 2.05 -7.76 21.81
C GLY A 424 3.47 -7.60 21.30
N GLU A 425 4.08 -6.44 21.57
CA GLU A 425 5.49 -6.18 21.21
C GLU A 425 6.44 -7.14 21.93
N ASN A 426 6.23 -7.41 23.21
CA ASN A 426 7.05 -8.37 23.96
C ASN A 426 6.97 -9.77 23.38
N ARG A 427 5.77 -10.22 23.00
CA ARG A 427 5.56 -11.54 22.39
C ARG A 427 6.26 -11.64 21.04
N LEU A 428 5.91 -10.75 20.10
CA LEU A 428 6.50 -10.75 18.75
C LEU A 428 8.02 -10.57 18.79
N GLY A 429 8.50 -9.69 19.67
CA GLY A 429 9.92 -9.44 19.87
C GLY A 429 10.68 -10.67 20.36
N ARG A 430 10.14 -11.39 21.36
CA ARG A 430 10.74 -12.63 21.86
C ARG A 430 10.68 -13.76 20.84
N GLU A 431 9.59 -13.88 20.10
CA GLU A 431 9.45 -14.86 19.01
C GLU A 431 10.52 -14.61 17.92
N ALA A 432 10.78 -13.35 17.57
CA ALA A 432 11.74 -13.00 16.51
C ALA A 432 13.21 -13.04 16.96
N ILE A 433 13.53 -12.63 18.19
CA ILE A 433 14.90 -12.36 18.64
C ILE A 433 15.38 -13.37 19.70
N GLY A 434 14.46 -14.07 20.37
CA GLY A 434 14.78 -14.97 21.49
C GLY A 434 15.19 -14.26 22.78
N SER A 435 15.31 -12.93 22.78
CA SER A 435 15.76 -12.14 23.93
C SER A 435 15.11 -10.75 23.95
N SER A 436 14.97 -10.18 25.15
CA SER A 436 14.55 -8.77 25.36
C SER A 436 15.74 -7.84 25.64
N ARG A 437 16.97 -8.33 25.43
CA ARG A 437 18.22 -7.62 25.72
C ARG A 437 18.90 -7.05 24.48
N ALA A 438 18.20 -7.02 23.34
CA ALA A 438 18.70 -6.31 22.16
C ALA A 438 18.80 -4.80 22.44
N LEU A 439 19.80 -4.15 21.85
CA LEU A 439 19.98 -2.70 21.94
C LEU A 439 18.74 -1.99 21.36
N GLN A 440 18.17 -1.05 22.11
CA GLN A 440 17.07 -0.22 21.65
C GLN A 440 17.64 0.90 20.78
N LEU A 441 17.05 1.03 19.60
CA LEU A 441 17.42 1.99 18.60
C LEU A 441 16.33 3.05 18.49
N ALA A 442 16.72 4.32 18.51
CA ALA A 442 15.78 5.44 18.44
C ALA A 442 15.36 5.70 16.99
N GLY A 443 14.06 5.92 16.80
CA GLY A 443 13.46 6.17 15.48
C GLY A 443 13.40 7.64 15.07
N GLY A 444 14.10 8.53 15.78
CA GLY A 444 13.97 9.99 15.62
C GLY A 444 15.06 10.64 14.76
N VAL A 445 16.19 9.96 14.56
CA VAL A 445 17.29 10.38 13.69
C VAL A 445 17.79 9.13 12.97
N ILE A 446 17.56 9.04 11.67
CA ILE A 446 17.92 7.87 10.85
C ILE A 446 18.46 8.34 9.50
N GLY A 447 19.73 8.09 9.22
CA GLY A 447 20.33 8.20 7.89
C GLY A 447 20.31 6.86 7.17
N PHE A 448 20.04 6.85 5.86
CA PHE A 448 20.21 5.67 5.02
C PHE A 448 20.73 6.05 3.63
N ARG A 449 21.46 5.13 3.00
CA ARG A 449 21.81 5.22 1.58
C ARG A 449 21.06 4.17 0.79
N ARG A 450 20.71 4.44 -0.46
CA ARG A 450 19.97 3.49 -1.29
C ARG A 450 20.85 2.33 -1.74
N THR A 451 20.60 1.14 -1.20
CA THR A 451 21.14 -0.14 -1.67
C THR A 451 20.02 -1.18 -1.75
N LYS A 452 20.29 -2.30 -2.44
CA LYS A 452 19.37 -3.46 -2.41
C LYS A 452 19.16 -4.00 -0.98
N ALA A 453 20.13 -3.83 -0.09
CA ALA A 453 20.01 -4.28 1.30
C ALA A 453 19.07 -3.36 2.09
N THR A 454 19.22 -2.05 1.96
CA THR A 454 18.32 -1.08 2.62
C THR A 454 16.90 -1.17 2.07
N GLU A 455 16.73 -1.41 0.76
CA GLU A 455 15.40 -1.61 0.15
C GLU A 455 14.63 -2.77 0.78
N ARG A 456 15.30 -3.92 0.92
CA ARG A 456 14.72 -5.09 1.59
C ARG A 456 14.44 -4.81 3.06
N PHE A 457 15.35 -4.11 3.75
CA PHE A 457 15.18 -3.72 5.15
C PHE A 457 13.94 -2.83 5.35
N PHE A 458 13.77 -1.78 4.55
CA PHE A 458 12.60 -0.90 4.66
C PHE A 458 11.29 -1.62 4.31
N SER A 459 11.31 -2.49 3.28
CA SER A 459 10.16 -3.35 2.96
C SER A 459 9.79 -4.26 4.14
N GLU A 460 10.78 -4.84 4.80
CA GLU A 460 10.59 -5.67 5.98
C GLU A 460 10.09 -4.86 7.19
N TRP A 461 10.61 -3.64 7.39
CA TRP A 461 10.18 -2.78 8.48
C TRP A 461 8.70 -2.41 8.36
N VAL A 462 8.22 -2.10 7.15
CA VAL A 462 6.80 -1.89 6.87
C VAL A 462 5.99 -3.15 7.20
N ARG A 463 6.45 -4.33 6.75
CA ARG A 463 5.79 -5.62 7.02
C ARG A 463 5.69 -5.92 8.52
N GLU A 464 6.77 -5.72 9.26
CA GLU A 464 6.84 -5.91 10.72
C GLU A 464 5.98 -4.90 11.48
N TRP A 465 5.84 -3.68 10.97
CA TRP A 465 4.97 -2.67 11.57
C TRP A 465 3.51 -3.04 11.41
N PHE A 466 3.09 -3.57 10.25
CA PHE A 466 1.70 -3.98 10.01
C PHE A 466 1.19 -5.06 10.97
N LYS A 467 2.07 -5.85 11.61
CA LYS A 467 1.67 -6.85 12.61
C LYS A 467 0.95 -6.24 13.82
N LEU A 468 1.30 -5.01 14.22
CA LEU A 468 0.69 -4.33 15.36
C LEU A 468 0.10 -2.96 15.03
N GLY A 469 0.58 -2.28 13.98
CA GLY A 469 0.07 -0.98 13.52
C GLY A 469 0.18 0.14 14.55
N ARG A 470 1.21 0.09 15.41
CA ARG A 470 1.41 1.00 16.55
C ARG A 470 2.80 1.64 16.49
N ARG A 471 3.76 1.10 17.26
CA ARG A 471 5.12 1.65 17.36
C ARG A 471 6.02 1.11 16.26
N ASP A 472 6.96 1.94 15.84
CA ASP A 472 7.92 1.64 14.77
C ASP A 472 9.21 1.00 15.27
N GLN A 473 9.65 1.28 16.50
CA GLN A 473 10.93 0.80 17.05
C GLN A 473 10.99 -0.74 17.21
N GLY A 474 9.92 -1.36 17.71
CA GLY A 474 9.88 -2.81 17.85
C GLY A 474 9.96 -3.51 16.50
N ALA A 475 9.21 -2.98 15.52
CA ALA A 475 9.26 -3.44 14.13
C ALA A 475 10.62 -3.23 13.48
N LEU A 476 11.29 -2.10 13.75
CA LEU A 476 12.63 -1.78 13.25
C LEU A 476 13.64 -2.84 13.68
N ILE A 477 13.67 -3.18 14.98
CA ILE A 477 14.59 -4.18 15.49
C ILE A 477 14.30 -5.55 14.88
N ARG A 478 13.03 -5.98 14.81
CA ARG A 478 12.69 -7.26 14.16
C ARG A 478 13.14 -7.30 12.70
N ALA A 479 12.92 -6.22 11.96
CA ALA A 479 13.34 -6.11 10.57
C ALA A 479 14.87 -6.19 10.40
N LEU A 480 15.66 -5.60 11.31
CA LEU A 480 17.13 -5.72 11.29
C LEU A 480 17.61 -7.17 11.50
N TYR A 481 16.92 -7.95 12.34
CA TYR A 481 17.26 -9.36 12.57
C TYR A 481 16.87 -10.26 11.39
N THR A 482 15.84 -9.88 10.62
CA THR A 482 15.44 -10.60 9.40
C THR A 482 16.28 -10.19 8.18
N THR A 483 16.54 -8.89 8.03
CA THR A 483 17.25 -8.30 6.89
C THR A 483 18.36 -7.36 7.38
N PRO A 484 19.54 -7.89 7.72
CA PRO A 484 20.62 -7.09 8.27
C PRO A 484 21.23 -6.14 7.24
N VAL A 485 21.70 -4.99 7.72
CA VAL A 485 22.39 -3.95 6.94
C VAL A 485 23.66 -3.51 7.66
N ARG A 486 24.65 -2.98 6.93
CA ARG A 486 25.84 -2.36 7.55
C ARG A 486 25.43 -1.07 8.25
N MET A 487 25.37 -1.12 9.58
CA MET A 487 24.80 -0.05 10.40
C MET A 487 25.85 0.60 11.30
N LEU A 488 25.94 1.94 11.26
CA LEU A 488 26.66 2.74 12.24
C LEU A 488 25.70 3.15 13.36
N VAL A 489 25.99 2.73 14.59
CA VAL A 489 25.19 3.09 15.77
C VAL A 489 25.87 4.23 16.51
N LEU A 490 25.16 5.35 16.62
CA LEU A 490 25.61 6.57 17.29
C LEU A 490 25.08 6.67 18.71
N GLY A 491 25.76 7.46 19.54
CA GLY A 491 25.29 7.80 20.89
C GLY A 491 24.03 8.68 20.86
N CYS A 492 23.32 8.73 21.98
CA CYS A 492 22.13 9.57 22.18
C CYS A 492 22.40 11.08 22.02
N HIS A 493 23.66 11.53 22.09
CA HIS A 493 24.05 12.93 21.83
C HIS A 493 23.71 13.41 20.40
N TRP A 494 23.54 12.51 19.43
CA TRP A 494 23.04 12.81 18.08
C TRP A 494 21.51 12.86 17.99
N ASN A 495 20.80 12.66 19.09
CA ASN A 495 19.35 12.75 19.22
C ASN A 495 19.03 13.16 20.67
N SER A 496 19.51 14.35 21.05
CA SER A 496 19.60 14.77 22.45
C SER A 496 18.26 15.28 22.97
N PHE A 497 17.66 14.60 23.96
CA PHE A 497 16.39 15.05 24.53
C PHE A 497 16.61 16.13 25.58
N GLY A 498 16.03 17.31 25.36
CA GLY A 498 16.07 18.40 26.34
C GLY A 498 15.55 17.95 27.72
N GLY A 499 16.41 18.04 28.74
CA GLY A 499 16.10 17.66 30.13
C GLY A 499 16.10 16.14 30.41
N ILE A 500 16.64 15.31 29.50
CA ILE A 500 16.94 13.89 29.76
C ILE A 500 18.41 13.61 29.48
N PHE A 501 18.92 14.07 28.33
CA PHE A 501 20.31 13.84 27.96
C PHE A 501 21.24 14.73 28.81
N GLU A 502 22.24 14.09 29.44
CA GLU A 502 23.29 14.77 30.20
C GLU A 502 24.57 14.81 29.35
N GLY A 503 24.92 15.99 28.84
CA GLY A 503 26.13 16.20 28.03
C GLY A 503 25.97 17.25 26.93
N GLU A 504 26.94 17.32 26.03
CA GLU A 504 26.92 18.18 24.85
C GLU A 504 26.26 17.45 23.68
N THR A 505 25.33 18.13 22.99
CA THR A 505 24.66 17.59 21.80
C THR A 505 25.57 17.65 20.58
N ALA A 506 25.52 16.66 19.70
CA ALA A 506 26.19 16.67 18.39
C ALA A 506 25.33 17.35 17.30
N GLY A 507 24.69 18.46 17.65
CA GLY A 507 23.99 19.31 16.68
C GLY A 507 22.52 19.01 16.45
N ILE A 508 21.94 17.98 17.08
CA ILE A 508 20.50 17.68 16.98
C ILE A 508 19.86 17.67 18.37
N LEU A 509 19.00 18.67 18.60
CA LEU A 509 18.17 18.79 19.79
C LEU A 509 16.78 18.20 19.52
N HIS A 510 16.30 17.33 20.42
CA HIS A 510 14.97 16.75 20.38
C HIS A 510 14.10 17.33 21.50
N HIS A 511 13.00 18.00 21.11
CA HIS A 511 12.11 18.67 22.05
C HIS A 511 11.23 17.68 22.81
N ARG A 512 11.43 17.61 24.14
CA ARG A 512 10.73 16.66 25.01
C ARG A 512 9.23 16.93 25.10
N GLY A 513 8.46 15.89 25.39
CA GLY A 513 7.02 15.97 25.65
C GLY A 513 6.16 15.67 24.43
N GLY A 514 6.79 15.44 23.27
CA GLY A 514 6.12 15.19 22.01
C GLY A 514 5.26 16.37 21.59
N PRO A 515 5.83 17.59 21.45
CA PRO A 515 5.07 18.75 21.00
C PRO A 515 4.39 18.48 19.65
N ALA A 516 5.00 17.65 18.78
CA ALA A 516 4.40 17.21 17.52
C ALA A 516 3.25 16.19 17.66
N ARG A 517 3.00 15.63 18.86
CA ARG A 517 2.00 14.56 19.04
C ARG A 517 0.57 15.10 19.01
N ARG A 518 -0.28 14.43 18.24
CA ARG A 518 -1.73 14.67 18.20
C ARG A 518 -2.47 14.18 19.44
N LEU A 519 -1.98 13.10 20.07
CA LEU A 519 -2.55 12.53 21.29
C LEU A 519 -1.49 12.28 22.36
N ARG A 520 -1.87 12.49 23.63
CA ARG A 520 -1.06 12.10 24.80
C ARG A 520 -1.40 10.66 25.20
N GLY A 521 -0.46 9.74 25.09
CA GLY A 521 -0.62 8.36 25.58
C GLY A 521 0.09 7.30 24.75
N TRP A 522 0.11 6.06 25.25
CA TRP A 522 0.79 4.90 24.64
C TRP A 522 -0.01 4.22 23.52
N ARG A 523 -1.25 4.66 23.24
CA ARG A 523 -2.25 3.94 22.42
C ARG A 523 -2.51 4.54 21.04
N ALA A 524 -1.60 5.32 20.48
CA ALA A 524 -1.70 5.77 19.09
C ALA A 524 -1.50 4.55 18.15
N GLY A 525 -2.40 4.39 17.17
CA GLY A 525 -2.37 3.30 16.19
C GLY A 525 -3.03 3.70 14.86
N ARG A 526 -3.16 2.71 13.98
CA ARG A 526 -3.85 2.82 12.69
C ARG A 526 -5.25 3.44 12.80
N LEU A 527 -5.60 4.30 11.85
CA LEU A 527 -6.92 4.96 11.82
C LEU A 527 -8.06 4.05 11.36
N ASP A 528 -7.71 2.97 10.63
CA ASP A 528 -8.65 1.97 10.13
C ASP A 528 -8.77 0.74 11.05
N ASP A 529 -8.12 0.73 12.24
CA ASP A 529 -8.33 -0.30 13.26
C ASP A 529 -9.53 0.06 14.15
N PRO A 530 -10.67 -0.67 14.04
CA PRO A 530 -11.87 -0.40 14.82
C PRO A 530 -11.69 -0.58 16.33
N TYR A 531 -10.64 -1.29 16.79
CA TYR A 531 -10.31 -1.39 18.21
C TYR A 531 -9.53 -0.18 18.74
N GLY A 532 -8.88 0.60 17.86
CA GLY A 532 -8.23 1.87 18.20
C GLY A 532 -9.22 3.02 18.46
N MET A 533 -10.40 2.97 17.82
CA MET A 533 -11.43 4.01 17.87
C MET A 533 -12.43 3.87 19.03
N ARG A 534 -12.62 2.69 19.63
CA ARG A 534 -13.68 2.42 20.65
C ARG A 534 -13.57 3.20 21.96
N ASP A 535 -12.47 3.91 22.20
CA ASP A 535 -12.22 4.61 23.48
C ASP A 535 -12.26 6.15 23.35
N THR A 536 -12.54 6.69 22.14
CA THR A 536 -12.67 8.15 21.93
C THR A 536 -13.93 8.71 22.57
N THR A 537 -15.04 7.94 22.55
CA THR A 537 -16.31 8.31 23.19
C THR A 537 -16.25 8.29 24.71
N ARG A 538 -15.38 7.46 25.32
CA ARG A 538 -15.27 7.34 26.77
C ARG A 538 -14.54 8.54 27.40
N LEU A 539 -13.59 9.13 26.68
CA LEU A 539 -12.83 10.31 27.13
C LEU A 539 -13.64 11.61 27.07
N GLN A 540 -14.66 11.71 26.21
CA GLN A 540 -15.55 12.88 26.14
C GLN A 540 -16.37 13.04 27.45
N SER A 541 -16.84 11.92 28.02
CA SER A 541 -17.58 11.89 29.30
C SER A 541 -16.76 12.31 30.54
N TYR A 542 -15.42 12.21 30.47
CA TYR A 542 -14.52 12.62 31.56
C TYR A 542 -14.42 14.15 31.67
N TRP A 543 -14.49 14.85 30.54
CA TRP A 543 -14.37 16.31 30.49
C TRP A 543 -15.69 17.03 30.82
N GLU A 544 -16.84 16.39 30.61
CA GLU A 544 -18.16 16.96 30.92
C GLU A 544 -18.58 16.78 32.38
N SER A 545 -18.11 15.73 33.06
CA SER A 545 -18.59 15.37 34.41
C SER A 545 -17.67 15.79 35.57
N GLY A 546 -16.42 16.16 35.31
CA GLY A 546 -15.46 16.64 36.32
C GLY A 546 -15.13 15.66 37.46
N LYS A 547 -15.62 14.42 37.42
CA LYS A 547 -15.37 13.38 38.42
C LYS A 547 -14.68 12.19 37.79
N ALA A 548 -13.47 11.89 38.28
CA ALA A 548 -12.74 10.70 37.86
C ALA A 548 -13.56 9.44 38.19
N PRO A 549 -13.69 8.47 37.27
CA PRO A 549 -14.36 7.22 37.58
C PRO A 549 -13.59 6.48 38.68
N HIS A 550 -14.32 6.00 39.69
CA HIS A 550 -13.76 5.20 40.78
C HIS A 550 -13.01 3.99 40.23
N ARG A 551 -11.68 3.98 40.41
CA ARG A 551 -10.87 2.78 40.20
C ARG A 551 -11.26 1.75 41.27
N ARG A 552 -11.97 0.70 40.88
CA ARG A 552 -11.87 -0.56 41.62
C ARG A 552 -10.47 -1.11 41.42
N SER A 553 -9.61 -0.87 42.42
CA SER A 553 -8.34 -1.57 42.55
C SER A 553 -8.62 -3.05 42.81
N SER A 554 -8.32 -3.92 41.86
CA SER A 554 -8.31 -5.37 42.06
C SER A 554 -7.01 -5.88 42.69
N LEU A 555 -6.29 -5.04 43.44
CA LEU A 555 -5.01 -5.38 44.07
C LEU A 555 -5.05 -5.36 45.61
N LYS A 556 -6.23 -5.60 46.21
CA LYS A 556 -6.34 -5.75 47.68
C LYS A 556 -6.68 -7.15 48.20
N ASP A 557 -6.90 -8.15 47.34
CA ASP A 557 -7.20 -9.53 47.78
C ASP A 557 -6.15 -10.55 47.31
N ALA A 558 -4.88 -10.31 47.66
CA ALA A 558 -3.85 -11.35 47.64
C ALA A 558 -2.96 -11.24 48.88
N GLY A 559 -3.58 -11.32 50.05
CA GLY A 559 -2.88 -11.70 51.27
C GLY A 559 -2.57 -13.19 51.23
N LYS A 560 -1.29 -13.55 51.16
CA LYS A 560 -0.60 -14.54 52.00
C LYS A 560 0.73 -14.95 51.37
N ASP A 561 1.75 -14.35 51.93
CA ASP A 561 3.07 -14.92 52.21
C ASP A 561 3.35 -16.35 51.67
N LYS A 562 4.28 -16.42 50.71
CA LYS A 562 5.12 -17.60 50.45
C LYS A 562 6.58 -17.16 50.29
N ARG A 563 7.09 -16.31 51.19
CA ARG A 563 8.53 -16.11 51.36
C ARG A 563 9.06 -17.05 52.45
N SER A 564 9.04 -18.36 52.20
CA SER A 564 9.81 -19.33 53.00
C SER A 564 9.82 -20.70 52.32
N SER A 565 10.66 -20.89 51.31
CA SER A 565 11.08 -22.26 50.92
C SER A 565 12.34 -22.37 50.02
N TYR A 566 13.17 -21.34 49.86
CA TYR A 566 14.37 -21.44 49.00
C TYR A 566 15.71 -21.13 49.64
N TRP A 567 15.76 -20.84 50.94
CA TRP A 567 17.02 -20.71 51.69
C TRP A 567 16.96 -21.53 52.97
N GLY A 568 17.31 -22.81 52.83
CA GLY A 568 17.38 -23.76 53.92
C GLY A 568 18.36 -24.88 53.62
N VAL A 569 19.63 -24.55 53.35
CA VAL A 569 20.75 -25.47 53.61
C VAL A 569 21.94 -24.67 54.13
N THR A 570 22.28 -24.98 55.37
CA THR A 570 23.44 -24.57 56.16
C THR A 570 24.73 -25.20 55.64
N GLY A 571 25.82 -24.43 55.55
CA GLY A 571 27.18 -24.97 55.41
C GLY A 571 28.16 -24.10 54.61
N LEU A 572 28.74 -23.08 55.24
CA LEU A 572 29.96 -22.42 54.76
C LEU A 572 31.19 -23.17 55.28
N PRO A 573 32.26 -23.28 54.47
CA PRO A 573 33.61 -23.01 54.95
C PRO A 573 34.09 -21.66 54.40
N LYS A 574 34.53 -20.82 55.33
CA LYS A 574 35.25 -19.57 55.10
C LYS A 574 36.63 -19.89 54.51
N THR A 575 37.00 -19.26 53.38
CA THR A 575 38.29 -18.59 53.13
C THR A 575 38.33 -18.05 51.70
N VAL A 576 38.62 -16.77 51.56
CA VAL A 576 38.81 -16.03 50.30
C VAL A 576 40.31 -16.00 49.97
N PRO A 577 40.75 -16.26 48.72
CA PRO A 577 42.03 -15.77 48.24
C PRO A 577 41.84 -14.58 47.29
N GLN A 578 42.53 -13.49 47.62
CA GLN A 578 42.68 -12.27 46.83
C GLN A 578 43.35 -12.56 45.48
N LEU A 579 42.82 -11.95 44.41
CA LEU A 579 43.44 -11.92 43.08
C LEU A 579 44.57 -10.87 43.04
N VAL A 580 45.78 -11.32 42.70
CA VAL A 580 46.96 -10.49 42.39
C VAL A 580 47.10 -10.34 40.87
N PRO A 581 47.45 -9.16 40.33
CA PRO A 581 47.53 -8.95 38.88
C PRO A 581 48.85 -9.46 38.29
N ALA A 582 48.79 -10.13 37.14
CA ALA A 582 49.95 -10.67 36.44
C ALA A 582 50.57 -9.66 35.46
N ASN A 583 51.88 -9.47 35.56
CA ASN A 583 52.74 -8.69 34.67
C ASN A 583 53.27 -9.59 33.52
N PRO A 584 53.61 -9.07 32.33
CA PRO A 584 53.86 -9.84 31.12
C PRO A 584 55.34 -10.22 30.97
N ARG A 585 55.65 -11.38 30.37
CA ARG A 585 56.96 -11.63 29.74
C ARG A 585 56.99 -12.86 28.82
N LYS A 586 57.40 -12.57 27.58
CA LYS A 586 58.38 -13.29 26.72
C LYS A 586 58.00 -14.61 26.06
N SER A 587 57.83 -14.48 24.76
CA SER A 587 58.18 -15.40 23.67
C SER A 587 59.46 -16.24 23.90
N ARG A 588 59.39 -17.53 23.55
CA ARG A 588 60.54 -18.27 23.00
C ARG A 588 60.07 -19.33 22.00
N LEU A 589 60.80 -19.35 20.88
CA LEU A 589 60.66 -20.11 19.65
C LEU A 589 61.11 -21.59 19.75
N LYS A 590 60.76 -22.33 18.67
CA LYS A 590 61.42 -23.49 18.02
C LYS A 590 60.71 -24.84 18.27
N LYS A 591 60.51 -25.74 17.28
CA LYS A 591 60.93 -25.84 15.87
C LYS A 591 60.31 -27.11 15.23
N ASP A 592 60.10 -27.05 13.91
CA ASP A 592 60.26 -28.11 12.88
C ASP A 592 59.30 -29.34 12.95
N ALA A 593 58.72 -29.91 11.88
CA ALA A 593 59.08 -29.94 10.45
C ALA A 593 57.93 -30.52 9.57
N ARG A 594 57.86 -30.07 8.29
CA ARG A 594 57.63 -30.83 7.01
C ARG A 594 56.26 -31.55 6.79
N ALA A 595 55.66 -31.63 5.61
CA ALA A 595 56.06 -31.35 4.21
C ALA A 595 54.81 -31.13 3.32
N ASP A 596 54.97 -30.27 2.32
CA ASP A 596 54.55 -30.33 0.90
C ASP A 596 53.21 -30.96 0.46
N CYS A 597 52.42 -30.15 -0.25
CA CYS A 597 51.99 -30.47 -1.62
C CYS A 597 51.67 -29.18 -2.39
N GLN A 598 52.29 -29.02 -3.55
CA GLN A 598 52.19 -27.89 -4.49
C GLN A 598 51.46 -28.33 -5.79
N PRO A 599 51.20 -27.42 -6.76
CA PRO A 599 49.90 -27.26 -7.42
C PRO A 599 49.85 -27.75 -8.90
N GLY A 600 48.68 -27.63 -9.52
CA GLY A 600 48.54 -27.68 -10.98
C GLY A 600 47.14 -27.33 -11.51
N HIS A 601 47.09 -26.19 -12.21
CA HIS A 601 46.08 -25.66 -13.16
C HIS A 601 44.74 -25.10 -12.67
#